data_AF-A0AB37UD88-F1
#
_entry.id   AF-A0AB37UD88-F1
#
_cell.length_a   1.000
_cell.length_b   1.000
_cell.length_c   1.000
_cell.angle_alpha   90.00
_cell.angle_beta   90.00
_cell.angle_gamma   90.00
#
_symmetry.space_group_name_H-M   'P 1'
#
loop_
_entity.id
_entity.type
_entity.pdbx_description
1 polymer ?
#
loop_
_entity_poly.entity_id
_entity_poly.type
_entity_poly.pdbx_seq_one_letter_code
_entity_poly.pdbx_strand_id
1 'polypeptide(L)'
;MKFCNSLGAEERKQITANGDELIKVYKAPLEKSLPRDYIPEPTNPAPGEGRHWIDSKSPESRGLPFTKTFIYGTYNGEIVFGEPMLTKSWLETQPNFTEALKLPEVYSKSAYYPTSYSVKYDQTRQAYTVSLDRLMFRSSKSFEDKI
;
A
#
# COMPACT_ATOMS: atom_id res chain seq x y z
N MET A 1 -7.90 -12.48 -13.73
CA MET A 1 -7.40 -12.41 -12.34
C MET A 1 -7.62 -10.98 -11.83
N LYS A 2 -8.38 -10.77 -10.74
CA LYS A 2 -8.58 -9.44 -10.16
C LYS A 2 -7.47 -9.17 -9.13
N PHE A 3 -6.67 -8.13 -9.33
CA PHE A 3 -5.64 -7.69 -8.40
C PHE A 3 -6.21 -6.69 -7.40
N CYS A 4 -5.54 -6.54 -6.25
CA CYS A 4 -5.98 -5.67 -5.16
C CYS A 4 -6.05 -4.18 -5.49
N ASN A 5 -5.46 -3.71 -6.60
CA ASN A 5 -5.64 -2.35 -7.08
C ASN A 5 -7.11 -2.14 -7.47
N SER A 6 -7.84 -1.38 -6.66
CA SER A 6 -9.30 -1.40 -6.70
C SER A 6 -9.91 -0.35 -7.62
N LEU A 7 -9.16 0.73 -7.92
CA LEU A 7 -9.56 1.86 -8.75
C LEU A 7 -8.81 1.89 -10.09
N GLY A 8 -9.55 2.08 -11.18
CA GLY A 8 -9.02 2.33 -12.52
C GLY A 8 -8.43 3.73 -12.69
N ALA A 9 -7.77 3.99 -13.82
CA ALA A 9 -7.11 5.27 -14.08
C ALA A 9 -8.07 6.47 -14.10
N GLU A 10 -9.27 6.31 -14.66
CA GLU A 10 -10.28 7.39 -14.69
C GLU A 10 -10.88 7.68 -13.32
N GLU A 11 -11.14 6.65 -12.52
CA GLU A 11 -11.54 6.80 -11.11
C GLU A 11 -10.43 7.48 -10.31
N ARG A 12 -9.18 7.09 -10.60
CA ARG A 12 -7.92 7.76 -10.29
C ARG A 12 -8.03 9.28 -10.32
N LYS A 13 -8.30 9.80 -11.50
CA LYS A 13 -8.33 11.24 -11.80
C LYS A 13 -9.37 12.03 -11.00
N GLN A 14 -10.39 11.35 -10.46
CA GLN A 14 -11.43 12.02 -9.65
C GLN A 14 -10.99 12.26 -8.20
N ILE A 15 -9.89 11.66 -7.74
CA ILE A 15 -9.36 11.92 -6.39
C ILE A 15 -8.57 13.23 -6.43
N THR A 16 -9.24 14.35 -6.16
CA THR A 16 -8.61 15.68 -6.21
C THR A 16 -7.79 16.03 -4.96
N ALA A 17 -8.05 15.33 -3.84
CA ALA A 17 -7.44 15.60 -2.53
C ALA A 17 -7.58 17.07 -2.07
N ASN A 18 -8.71 17.71 -2.39
CA ASN A 18 -9.01 19.09 -2.00
C ASN A 18 -10.53 19.31 -1.85
N GLY A 19 -10.92 20.43 -1.25
CA GLY A 19 -12.33 20.82 -1.07
C GLY A 19 -13.16 19.74 -0.38
N ASP A 20 -14.37 19.51 -0.87
CA ASP A 20 -15.32 18.53 -0.31
C ASP A 20 -14.83 17.08 -0.43
N GLU A 21 -13.94 16.78 -1.38
CA GLU A 21 -13.37 15.43 -1.55
C GLU A 21 -12.48 15.02 -0.38
N LEU A 22 -12.00 15.98 0.43
CA LEU A 22 -11.28 15.68 1.67
C LEU A 22 -12.10 14.80 2.62
N ILE A 23 -13.44 14.89 2.59
CA ILE A 23 -14.31 14.02 3.39
C ILE A 23 -14.08 12.55 3.04
N LYS A 24 -14.01 12.21 1.74
CA LYS A 24 -13.78 10.84 1.29
C LYS A 24 -12.33 10.42 1.49
N VAL A 25 -11.39 11.32 1.24
CA VAL A 25 -9.95 11.06 1.38
C VAL A 25 -9.57 10.77 2.84
N TYR A 26 -10.13 11.51 3.79
CA TYR A 26 -9.84 11.32 5.22
C TYR A 26 -10.75 10.31 5.92
N LYS A 27 -11.78 9.79 5.25
CA LYS A 27 -12.62 8.72 5.78
C LYS A 27 -11.75 7.52 6.13
N ALA A 28 -11.64 7.24 7.43
CA ALA A 28 -10.83 6.15 7.93
C ALA A 28 -11.38 4.80 7.45
N PRO A 29 -10.51 3.85 7.07
CA PRO A 29 -10.94 2.48 6.87
C PRO A 29 -11.31 1.86 8.22
N LEU A 30 -12.05 0.75 8.17
CA LEU A 30 -12.28 -0.06 9.35
C LEU A 30 -10.94 -0.54 9.91
N GLU A 31 -10.82 -0.58 11.24
CA GLU A 31 -9.56 -0.87 11.94
C GLU A 31 -8.90 -2.18 11.44
N LYS A 32 -9.70 -3.22 11.20
CA LYS A 32 -9.24 -4.53 10.70
C LYS A 32 -8.96 -4.59 9.19
N SER A 33 -9.31 -3.53 8.46
CA SER A 33 -9.06 -3.41 7.02
C SER A 33 -7.70 -2.77 6.71
N LEU A 34 -6.97 -2.29 7.71
CA LEU A 34 -5.55 -1.96 7.61
C LEU A 34 -4.71 -3.02 8.33
N PRO A 35 -3.44 -3.22 7.92
CA PRO A 35 -2.52 -3.99 8.71
C PRO A 35 -2.22 -3.33 10.05
N ARG A 36 -1.88 -4.15 11.05
CA ARG A 36 -1.44 -3.67 12.36
C ARG A 36 -0.23 -2.74 12.23
N ASP A 37 -0.16 -1.74 13.12
CA ASP A 37 0.88 -0.72 13.22
C ASP A 37 0.93 0.30 12.07
N TYR A 38 0.03 0.22 11.08
CA TYR A 38 -0.07 1.23 10.04
C TYR A 38 -0.79 2.46 10.58
N ILE A 39 -0.13 3.61 10.44
CA ILE A 39 -0.64 4.92 10.84
C ILE A 39 -0.73 5.81 9.60
N PRO A 40 -1.62 6.82 9.59
CA PRO A 40 -1.68 7.73 8.46
C PRO A 40 -0.36 8.50 8.36
N GLU A 41 0.14 8.65 7.14
CA GLU A 41 1.33 9.45 6.86
C GLU A 41 1.08 10.92 7.30
N PRO A 42 2.03 11.59 7.99
CA PRO A 42 1.87 12.97 8.46
C PRO A 42 2.06 14.00 7.33
N THR A 43 1.60 13.68 6.12
CA THR A 43 1.67 14.48 4.91
C THR A 43 0.27 14.75 4.39
N ASN A 44 0.16 15.69 3.45
CA ASN A 44 -1.10 15.89 2.75
C ASN A 44 -1.40 14.69 1.84
N PRO A 45 -2.68 14.29 1.71
CA PRO A 45 -3.07 13.25 0.78
C PRO A 45 -2.70 13.62 -0.67
N ALA A 46 -2.35 12.60 -1.45
CA ALA A 46 -1.89 12.77 -2.82
C ALA A 46 -3.07 12.67 -3.81
N PRO A 47 -3.25 13.64 -4.73
CA PRO A 47 -4.20 13.52 -5.82
C PRO A 47 -3.97 12.23 -6.63
N GLY A 48 -5.05 11.52 -6.98
CA GLY A 48 -4.96 10.22 -7.66
C GLY A 48 -4.63 9.01 -6.77
N GLU A 49 -4.31 9.23 -5.50
CA GLU A 49 -3.84 8.17 -4.59
C GLU A 49 -4.66 8.13 -3.30
N GLY A 50 -5.09 9.30 -2.80
CA GLY A 50 -5.85 9.41 -1.56
C GLY A 50 -4.94 9.55 -0.36
N ARG A 51 -5.27 8.87 0.75
CA ARG A 51 -4.53 8.97 2.01
C ARG A 51 -3.55 7.80 2.14
N HIS A 52 -2.28 8.11 2.40
CA HIS A 52 -1.24 7.11 2.62
C HIS A 52 -1.16 6.66 4.08
N TRP A 53 -0.81 5.39 4.23
CA TRP A 53 -0.58 4.74 5.51
C TRP A 53 0.77 4.07 5.51
N ILE A 54 1.54 4.34 6.55
CA ILE A 54 2.93 3.89 6.73
C ILE A 54 3.04 3.04 8.00
N ASP A 55 3.97 2.08 8.00
CA ASP A 55 4.25 1.27 9.19
C ASP A 55 4.98 2.10 10.26
N SER A 56 4.34 2.30 11.41
CA SER A 56 4.92 3.03 12.54
C SER A 56 6.17 2.34 13.14
N LYS A 57 6.45 1.08 12.77
CA LYS A 57 7.66 0.34 13.18
C LYS A 57 8.83 0.48 12.20
N SER A 58 8.64 1.17 11.07
CA SER A 58 9.70 1.35 10.10
C SER A 58 10.89 2.15 10.67
N PRO A 59 12.11 1.99 10.12
CA PRO A 59 13.29 2.72 10.59
C PRO A 59 13.10 4.24 10.67
N GLU A 60 12.40 4.83 9.71
CA GLU A 60 12.18 6.28 9.60
C GLU A 60 11.37 6.87 10.77
N SER A 61 10.46 6.09 11.37
CA SER A 61 9.70 6.54 12.55
C SER A 61 10.59 6.71 13.79
N ARG A 62 11.81 6.18 13.75
CA ARG A 62 12.84 6.28 14.81
C ARG A 62 13.95 7.27 14.46
N GLY A 63 13.73 8.14 13.47
CA GLY A 63 14.69 9.16 13.05
C GLY A 63 15.83 8.65 12.15
N LEU A 64 15.74 7.41 11.65
CA LEU A 64 16.68 6.90 10.66
C LEU A 64 16.30 7.40 9.25
N PRO A 65 17.25 7.50 8.31
CA PRO A 65 16.93 7.86 6.93
C PRO A 65 15.94 6.88 6.29
N PHE A 66 14.98 7.41 5.55
CA PHE A 66 14.09 6.62 4.70
C PHE A 66 14.90 5.88 3.63
N THR A 67 14.61 4.59 3.42
CA THR A 67 15.27 3.75 2.41
C THR A 67 14.25 2.99 1.58
N LYS A 68 13.32 2.33 2.26
CA LYS A 68 12.21 1.60 1.67
C LYS A 68 11.09 1.49 2.69
N THR A 69 9.86 1.44 2.20
CA THR A 69 8.69 1.10 2.99
C THR A 69 7.64 0.49 2.06
N PHE A 70 6.68 -0.22 2.62
CA PHE A 70 5.47 -0.60 1.89
C PHE A 70 4.34 0.27 2.39
N ILE A 71 3.65 0.97 1.49
CA ILE A 71 2.52 1.83 1.84
C ILE A 71 1.21 1.22 1.40
N TYR A 72 0.14 1.56 2.11
CA TYR A 72 -1.22 1.37 1.64
C TYR A 72 -1.86 2.73 1.39
N GLY A 73 -2.57 2.85 0.26
CA GLY A 73 -3.39 4.01 -0.03
C GLY A 73 -4.86 3.71 0.22
N THR A 74 -5.57 4.66 0.84
CA THR A 74 -7.01 4.55 1.07
C THR A 74 -7.78 5.70 0.45
N TYR A 75 -9.00 5.38 0.00
CA TYR A 75 -9.97 6.36 -0.45
C TYR A 75 -11.38 5.90 -0.08
N ASN A 76 -12.21 6.81 0.43
CA ASN A 76 -13.58 6.56 0.89
C ASN A 76 -13.72 5.42 1.92
N GLY A 77 -12.71 5.23 2.77
CA GLY A 77 -12.69 4.18 3.80
C GLY A 77 -12.28 2.79 3.33
N GLU A 78 -11.74 2.67 2.12
CA GLU A 78 -11.25 1.40 1.58
C GLU A 78 -9.78 1.48 1.17
N ILE A 79 -9.03 0.38 1.29
CA ILE A 79 -7.72 0.26 0.65
C ILE A 79 -7.93 0.20 -0.86
N VAL A 80 -7.25 1.09 -1.59
CA VAL A 80 -7.31 1.19 -3.04
C VAL A 80 -6.03 0.77 -3.75
N PHE A 81 -4.90 0.77 -3.04
CA PHE A 81 -3.65 0.16 -3.50
C PHE A 81 -2.72 -0.21 -2.33
N GLY A 82 -1.70 -1.01 -2.64
CA GLY A 82 -0.52 -1.18 -1.81
C GLY A 82 0.72 -1.26 -2.70
N GLU A 83 1.80 -0.57 -2.33
CA GLU A 83 3.00 -0.46 -3.15
C GLU A 83 4.29 -0.32 -2.32
N PRO A 84 5.43 -0.81 -2.85
CA PRO A 84 6.73 -0.50 -2.28
C PRO A 84 7.20 0.89 -2.75
N MET A 85 7.50 1.77 -1.79
CA MET A 85 8.23 3.01 -2.04
C MET A 85 9.69 2.82 -1.67
N LEU A 86 10.61 3.18 -2.56
CA LEU A 86 12.04 2.92 -2.45
C LEU A 86 12.84 4.19 -2.78
N THR A 87 13.95 4.44 -2.09
CA THR A 87 14.88 5.48 -2.50
C THR A 87 15.80 4.99 -3.61
N LYS A 88 16.19 5.92 -4.50
CA LYS A 88 17.19 5.64 -5.54
C LYS A 88 18.52 5.19 -4.94
N SER A 89 18.97 5.82 -3.85
CA SER A 89 20.23 5.48 -3.18
C SER A 89 20.21 4.06 -2.60
N TRP A 90 19.07 3.58 -2.11
CA TRP A 90 18.95 2.19 -1.68
C TRP A 90 19.00 1.22 -2.87
N LEU A 91 18.34 1.55 -4.00
CA LEU A 91 18.44 0.75 -5.23
C LEU A 91 19.88 0.66 -5.74
N GLU A 92 20.64 1.76 -5.73
CA GLU A 92 22.04 1.81 -6.16
C GLU A 92 22.98 0.86 -5.39
N THR A 93 22.55 0.33 -4.22
CA THR A 93 23.25 -0.74 -3.49
C THR A 93 23.12 -2.13 -4.12
N GLN A 94 22.34 -2.26 -5.20
CA GLN A 94 22.05 -3.50 -5.92
C GLN A 94 21.47 -4.61 -5.00
N PRO A 95 20.36 -4.35 -4.30
CA PRO A 95 19.85 -5.29 -3.31
C PRO A 95 19.39 -6.61 -3.96
N ASN A 96 19.52 -7.68 -3.18
CA ASN A 96 18.77 -8.92 -3.35
C ASN A 96 17.90 -9.11 -2.12
N PHE A 97 16.72 -8.49 -2.14
CA PHE A 97 15.88 -8.27 -0.98
C PHE A 97 14.49 -8.89 -1.20
N THR A 98 13.94 -9.48 -0.12
CA THR A 98 12.56 -9.95 -0.04
C THR A 98 12.05 -9.71 1.38
N GLU A 99 10.81 -9.22 1.51
CA GLU A 99 10.18 -8.96 2.80
C GLU A 99 8.72 -9.40 2.80
N ALA A 100 8.28 -9.97 3.91
CA ALA A 100 6.88 -10.31 4.13
C ALA A 100 6.09 -9.04 4.44
N LEU A 101 4.90 -8.92 3.85
CA LEU A 101 4.02 -7.78 4.09
C LEU A 101 3.22 -7.98 5.37
N LYS A 102 3.03 -6.89 6.14
CA LYS A 102 1.94 -6.83 7.12
C LYS A 102 0.62 -6.77 6.34
N LEU A 103 -0.31 -7.66 6.68
CA LEU A 103 -1.56 -7.84 5.94
C LEU A 103 -2.79 -7.39 6.74
N PRO A 104 -3.84 -6.89 6.08
CA PRO A 104 -5.15 -6.71 6.70
C PRO A 104 -5.75 -8.04 7.19
N GLU A 105 -6.56 -7.97 8.25
CA GLU A 105 -7.38 -9.09 8.73
C GLU A 105 -8.67 -9.24 7.92
N VAL A 106 -9.21 -8.11 7.44
CA VAL A 106 -10.46 -8.02 6.67
C VAL A 106 -10.17 -7.34 5.33
N TYR A 107 -10.81 -7.84 4.28
CA TYR A 107 -10.68 -7.35 2.92
C TYR A 107 -12.05 -6.88 2.44
N SER A 108 -12.15 -5.66 1.94
CA SER A 108 -13.38 -5.12 1.35
C SER A 108 -13.68 -5.71 -0.03
N LYS A 109 -12.64 -6.19 -0.74
CA LYS A 109 -12.74 -6.70 -2.11
C LYS A 109 -12.20 -8.11 -2.23
N SER A 110 -12.94 -8.97 -2.95
CA SER A 110 -12.45 -10.28 -3.35
C SER A 110 -11.41 -10.15 -4.45
N ALA A 111 -10.14 -10.43 -4.17
CA ALA A 111 -9.03 -10.26 -5.10
C ALA A 111 -7.79 -11.07 -4.68
N TYR A 112 -6.76 -11.05 -5.52
CA TYR A 112 -5.43 -11.53 -5.15
C TYR A 112 -4.61 -10.40 -4.52
N TYR A 113 -4.10 -10.67 -3.32
CA TYR A 113 -3.29 -9.76 -2.53
C TYR A 113 -1.87 -10.35 -2.36
N PRO A 114 -0.81 -9.55 -2.54
CA PRO A 114 0.55 -10.03 -2.28
C PRO A 114 0.74 -10.31 -0.80
N THR A 115 1.63 -11.24 -0.49
CA THR A 115 2.03 -11.53 0.90
C THR A 115 3.50 -11.23 1.17
N SER A 116 4.25 -10.90 0.12
CA SER A 116 5.61 -10.40 0.18
C SER A 116 5.89 -9.50 -1.03
N TYR A 117 6.99 -8.75 -0.99
CA TYR A 117 7.55 -8.11 -2.17
C TYR A 117 9.06 -8.35 -2.24
N SER A 118 9.62 -8.26 -3.43
CA SER A 118 11.05 -8.40 -3.67
C SER A 118 11.60 -7.24 -4.47
N VAL A 119 12.88 -6.92 -4.24
CA VAL A 119 13.67 -6.02 -5.05
C VAL A 119 14.99 -6.69 -5.38
N LYS A 120 15.25 -6.91 -6.66
CA LYS A 120 16.41 -7.66 -7.14
C LYS A 120 17.09 -6.93 -8.28
N TYR A 121 18.41 -6.80 -8.21
CA TYR A 121 19.22 -6.33 -9.33
C TYR A 121 19.76 -7.50 -10.14
N ASP A 122 19.54 -7.47 -11.46
CA ASP A 122 20.15 -8.38 -12.42
C ASP A 122 21.38 -7.72 -13.03
N GLN A 123 22.57 -8.24 -12.71
CA GLN A 123 23.84 -7.70 -13.21
C GLN A 123 24.02 -7.86 -14.72
N THR A 124 23.46 -8.94 -15.31
CA THR A 124 23.60 -9.22 -16.74
C THR A 124 22.74 -8.27 -17.56
N ARG A 125 21.52 -7.99 -17.09
CA ARG A 125 20.56 -7.09 -17.75
C ARG A 125 20.68 -5.64 -17.32
N GLN A 126 21.48 -5.36 -16.30
CA GLN A 126 21.59 -4.06 -15.64
C GLN A 126 20.22 -3.48 -15.27
N ALA A 127 19.34 -4.33 -14.73
CA ALA A 127 17.94 -3.99 -14.49
C ALA A 127 17.52 -4.33 -13.06
N TYR A 128 16.67 -3.48 -12.47
CA TYR A 128 16.00 -3.76 -11.21
C TYR A 128 14.64 -4.38 -11.49
N THR A 129 14.32 -5.47 -10.78
CA THR A 129 12.97 -6.02 -10.71
C THR A 129 12.40 -5.71 -9.33
N VAL A 130 11.28 -5.00 -9.30
CA VAL A 130 10.45 -4.81 -8.12
C VAL A 130 9.18 -5.63 -8.33
N SER A 131 8.93 -6.62 -7.48
CA SER A 131 7.81 -7.55 -7.67
C SER A 131 6.94 -7.67 -6.43
N LEU A 132 5.63 -7.75 -6.66
CA LEU A 132 4.65 -8.18 -5.66
C LEU A 132 4.52 -9.70 -5.77
N ASP A 133 4.87 -10.39 -4.68
CA ASP A 133 5.07 -11.83 -4.69
C ASP A 133 4.00 -12.56 -3.89
N ARG A 134 3.92 -13.88 -4.11
CA ARG A 134 3.09 -14.80 -3.33
C ARG A 134 1.64 -14.31 -3.19
N LEU A 135 1.02 -14.04 -4.34
CA LEU A 135 -0.35 -13.58 -4.44
C LEU A 135 -1.31 -14.63 -3.89
N MET A 136 -2.06 -14.27 -2.85
CA MET A 136 -3.08 -15.11 -2.24
C MET A 136 -4.46 -14.52 -2.48
N PHE A 137 -5.39 -15.38 -2.89
CA PHE A 137 -6.79 -14.97 -2.99
C PHE A 137 -7.36 -14.71 -1.59
N ARG A 138 -8.04 -13.57 -1.44
CA ARG A 138 -8.83 -13.23 -0.26
C ARG A 138 -10.24 -12.96 -0.72
N SER A 139 -11.22 -13.56 -0.06
CA SER A 139 -12.61 -13.20 -0.23
C SER A 139 -12.91 -11.94 0.57
N SER A 140 -13.75 -11.09 -0.01
CA SER A 140 -14.43 -10.05 0.73
C SER A 140 -15.32 -10.71 1.78
N LYS A 141 -15.25 -10.24 3.02
CA LYS A 141 -16.27 -10.57 4.01
C LYS A 141 -17.33 -9.48 3.96
N SER A 142 -18.60 -9.84 3.81
CA SER A 142 -19.69 -8.87 4.03
C SER A 142 -19.59 -8.38 5.47
N PHE A 143 -19.78 -7.08 5.66
CA PHE A 143 -19.75 -6.47 6.99
C PHE A 143 -20.99 -6.84 7.84
N GLU A 144 -21.86 -7.71 7.32
CA GLU A 144 -23.09 -8.21 7.98
C GLU A 144 -22.87 -9.51 8.77
N ASP A 145 -21.72 -10.20 8.62
CA ASP A 145 -21.44 -11.45 9.35
C ASP A 145 -20.88 -11.23 10.78
N LYS A 146 -21.13 -10.06 11.38
CA LYS A 146 -20.78 -9.75 12.78
C LYS A 146 -21.84 -8.88 13.45
N ILE A 147 -22.98 -9.48 13.72
CA ILE A 147 -23.75 -9.23 14.94
C ILE A 147 -23.49 -10.41 15.87
#